data_AF-A0A0C9ZHC4-F1
#
_entry.id   AF-A0A0C9ZHC4-F1
#
_cell.length_a   1.000
_cell.length_b   1.000
_cell.length_c   1.000
_cell.angle_alpha   90.00
_cell.angle_beta   90.00
_cell.angle_gamma   90.00
#
_symmetry.space_group_name_H-M   'P 1'
#
loop_
_entity.id
_entity.type
_entity.pdbx_description
1 polymer ?
#
loop_
_entity_poly.entity_id
_entity_poly.type
_entity_poly.pdbx_seq_one_letter_code
_entity_poly.pdbx_strand_id
1 'polypeptide(L)'
;MCRDGGDLWLCDEIGCNRVVCHKCLIVPKESIQMVEQVDVTFKFTPPPVITGGFHHAITSQVAPHSTALVHLHLENIEVGHPQVNMVHSLLHPYFPKGRYHFCQLPFNLTTKESLATYQVAALDLANTLSSYQNIVLFLTTHSDEERGDLFTGFIDSKPVASQVFEVILFTPLARIVQGADIVFNVCGSVVTVMDSFNGLQQAAQLFKPRSMILFDAQHLQLATTVPYLLSLFDSTIIQGFDISSAMKFALADCGMLGRHSNIIVMMWRSQGQSMGEKLVIEKLVWTDKYIRPWGNYLPMQCPQCGTIER
;
A
#
# COMPACT_ATOMS: atom_id res chain seq x y z
N MET A 1 -8.42 -15.85 14.22
CA MET A 1 -7.05 -15.60 13.72
C MET A 1 -6.13 -15.58 14.93
N CYS A 2 -5.12 -16.44 14.95
CA CYS A 2 -4.05 -16.32 15.92
C CYS A 2 -3.29 -15.03 15.59
N ARG A 3 -3.24 -14.07 16.51
CA ARG A 3 -2.45 -12.84 16.35
C ARG A 3 -0.94 -13.10 16.45
N ASP A 4 -0.55 -14.35 16.72
CA ASP A 4 0.81 -14.70 17.14
C ASP A 4 1.63 -15.35 16.01
N GLY A 5 1.19 -15.24 14.75
CA GLY A 5 1.98 -15.65 13.59
C GLY A 5 2.24 -17.15 13.43
N GLY A 6 1.48 -18.00 14.13
CA GLY A 6 1.54 -19.45 13.95
C GLY A 6 0.91 -19.94 12.65
N ASP A 7 1.20 -21.20 12.28
CA ASP A 7 0.62 -21.87 11.11
C ASP A 7 -0.92 -21.73 11.10
N LEU A 8 -1.46 -21.15 10.03
CA LEU A 8 -2.90 -21.05 9.78
C LEU A 8 -3.46 -22.45 9.52
N TRP A 9 -4.09 -23.06 10.53
CA TRP A 9 -4.79 -24.33 10.39
C TRP A 9 -6.07 -24.12 9.56
N LEU A 10 -6.00 -24.52 8.29
CA LEU A 10 -7.17 -24.56 7.40
C LEU A 10 -8.15 -25.61 7.90
N CYS A 11 -9.42 -25.22 8.08
CA CYS A 11 -10.52 -26.16 8.35
C CYS A 11 -10.67 -27.10 7.13
N ASP A 12 -10.51 -28.40 7.34
CA ASP A 12 -10.60 -29.44 6.31
C ASP A 12 -12.04 -29.98 6.13
N GLU A 13 -13.00 -29.45 6.88
CA GLU A 13 -14.41 -29.82 6.72
C GLU A 13 -15.02 -29.19 5.46
N ILE A 14 -15.59 -30.04 4.60
CA ILE A 14 -16.30 -29.63 3.38
C ILE A 14 -17.46 -28.70 3.76
N GLY A 15 -17.40 -27.45 3.27
CA GLY A 15 -18.39 -26.40 3.57
C GLY A 15 -18.04 -25.48 4.75
N CYS A 16 -16.88 -25.67 5.40
CA CYS A 16 -16.40 -24.82 6.47
C CYS A 16 -15.74 -23.53 5.93
N ASN A 17 -16.51 -22.45 5.79
CA ASN A 17 -16.00 -21.13 5.37
C ASN A 17 -15.25 -20.37 6.48
N ARG A 18 -14.82 -21.04 7.56
CA ARG A 18 -14.19 -20.41 8.73
C ARG A 18 -12.70 -20.73 8.80
N VAL A 19 -11.90 -19.71 9.10
CA VAL A 19 -10.44 -19.81 9.31
C VAL A 19 -10.08 -20.51 10.63
N VAL A 20 -11.06 -20.74 11.53
CA VAL A 20 -10.85 -21.43 12.81
C VAL A 20 -12.08 -22.30 13.10
N CYS A 21 -11.89 -23.60 13.28
CA CYS A 21 -12.96 -24.49 13.73
C CYS A 21 -13.03 -24.51 15.27
N HIS A 22 -14.16 -24.97 15.82
CA HIS A 22 -14.39 -25.05 17.27
C HIS A 22 -13.43 -26.01 18.01
N LYS A 23 -12.63 -26.80 17.28
CA LYS A 23 -11.60 -27.71 17.82
C LYS A 23 -10.19 -27.07 17.87
N CYS A 24 -9.98 -25.91 17.26
CA CYS A 24 -8.63 -25.33 17.04
C CYS A 24 -8.15 -24.37 18.14
N LEU A 25 -8.77 -24.36 19.32
CA LEU A 25 -8.19 -23.67 20.48
C LEU A 25 -7.07 -24.54 21.05
N ILE A 26 -5.82 -24.24 20.68
CA ILE A 26 -4.65 -24.86 21.30
C ILE A 26 -4.53 -24.29 22.71
N VAL A 27 -4.96 -25.08 23.69
CA VAL A 27 -4.69 -24.82 25.11
C VAL A 27 -3.33 -25.44 25.43
N PRO A 28 -2.35 -24.67 25.92
CA PRO A 28 -1.07 -25.21 26.38
C PRO A 28 -1.31 -26.36 27.37
N LYS A 29 -0.52 -27.45 27.28
CA LYS A 29 -0.75 -28.66 28.10
C LYS A 29 -0.76 -28.36 29.61
N GLU A 30 0.08 -27.43 30.04
CA GLU A 30 0.11 -26.93 31.42
C GLU A 30 -1.18 -26.23 31.87
N SER A 31 -1.96 -25.68 30.93
CA SER A 31 -3.20 -24.98 31.22
C SER A 31 -4.42 -25.89 31.18
N ILE A 32 -4.36 -27.06 30.53
CA ILE A 32 -5.51 -27.97 30.34
C ILE A 32 -6.20 -28.31 31.67
N GLN A 33 -5.44 -28.65 32.70
CA GLN A 33 -6.01 -28.98 34.02
C GLN A 33 -6.73 -27.79 34.66
N MET A 34 -6.27 -26.57 34.41
CA MET A 34 -6.94 -25.36 34.89
C MET A 34 -8.24 -25.13 34.13
N VAL A 35 -8.27 -25.40 32.82
CA VAL A 35 -9.44 -25.18 31.97
C VAL A 35 -10.52 -26.26 32.15
N GLU A 36 -10.14 -27.47 32.58
CA GLU A 36 -11.05 -28.60 32.85
C GLU A 36 -11.66 -28.59 34.26
N GLN A 37 -11.28 -27.64 35.13
CA GLN A 37 -11.86 -27.52 36.47
C GLN A 37 -13.36 -27.20 36.41
N VAL A 38 -14.13 -27.86 37.28
CA VAL A 38 -15.60 -27.78 37.33
C VAL A 38 -16.10 -26.35 37.57
N ASP A 39 -15.26 -25.49 38.15
CA ASP A 39 -15.57 -24.10 38.49
C ASP A 39 -15.09 -23.10 37.42
N VAL A 40 -14.42 -23.55 36.36
CA VAL A 40 -14.01 -22.70 35.24
C VAL A 40 -15.15 -22.59 34.25
N THR A 41 -15.98 -21.57 34.50
CA THR A 41 -16.98 -21.11 33.54
C THR A 41 -16.33 -20.12 32.58
N PHE A 42 -16.22 -20.50 31.31
CA PHE A 42 -15.92 -19.55 30.25
C PHE A 42 -17.07 -18.55 30.15
N LYS A 43 -16.91 -17.39 30.77
CA LYS A 43 -17.73 -16.25 30.42
C LYS A 43 -17.35 -15.85 29.00
N PHE A 44 -18.16 -16.28 28.04
CA PHE A 44 -18.35 -15.49 26.84
C PHE A 44 -18.88 -14.13 27.30
N THR A 45 -17.98 -13.20 27.61
CA THR A 45 -18.32 -11.80 27.38
C THR A 45 -18.73 -11.77 25.91
N PRO A 46 -19.98 -11.41 25.58
CA PRO A 46 -20.30 -11.14 24.19
C PRO A 46 -19.20 -10.20 23.68
N PRO A 47 -18.63 -10.45 22.49
CA PRO A 47 -17.72 -9.48 21.90
C PRO A 47 -18.39 -8.12 22.06
N PRO A 48 -17.64 -7.06 22.46
CA PRO A 48 -18.23 -5.74 22.66
C PRO A 48 -19.19 -5.51 21.51
N VAL A 49 -20.47 -5.32 21.85
CA VAL A 49 -21.50 -5.12 20.84
C VAL A 49 -21.16 -3.77 20.22
N ILE A 50 -20.33 -3.82 19.19
CA ILE A 50 -20.07 -2.68 18.33
C ILE A 50 -21.40 -2.50 17.62
N THR A 51 -22.20 -1.54 18.10
CA THR A 51 -23.44 -1.08 17.45
C THR A 51 -23.09 -0.27 16.20
N GLY A 52 -22.30 -0.87 15.32
CA GLY A 52 -21.98 -0.43 13.97
C GLY A 52 -22.11 -1.66 13.09
N GLY A 53 -22.91 -1.58 12.02
CA GLY A 53 -23.18 -2.72 11.16
C GLY A 53 -21.88 -3.35 10.65
N PHE A 54 -21.61 -4.60 11.06
CA PHE A 54 -20.50 -5.44 10.61
C PHE A 54 -20.74 -5.95 9.16
N HIS A 55 -21.07 -5.05 8.24
CA HIS A 55 -21.32 -5.42 6.85
C HIS A 55 -20.04 -5.83 6.11
N HIS A 56 -18.87 -5.33 6.52
CA HIS A 56 -17.59 -5.66 5.86
C HIS A 56 -17.24 -7.15 5.97
N ALA A 57 -17.27 -7.75 7.17
CA ALA A 57 -16.73 -9.10 7.36
C ALA A 57 -17.53 -10.21 6.63
N ILE A 58 -18.83 -10.00 6.39
CA ILE A 58 -19.73 -11.02 5.83
C ILE A 58 -19.48 -11.26 4.34
N THR A 59 -18.91 -10.29 3.62
CA THR A 59 -18.58 -10.42 2.20
C THR A 59 -17.10 -10.65 1.91
N SER A 60 -16.25 -10.69 2.95
CA SER A 60 -14.82 -10.98 2.78
C SER A 60 -14.65 -12.39 2.20
N GLN A 61 -13.93 -12.47 1.08
CA GLN A 61 -13.52 -13.75 0.51
C GLN A 61 -12.00 -13.76 0.48
N VAL A 62 -11.41 -14.70 1.22
CA VAL A 62 -9.97 -14.98 1.11
C VAL A 62 -9.75 -15.69 -0.22
N ALA A 63 -9.63 -14.90 -1.29
CA ALA A 63 -9.36 -15.39 -2.64
C ALA A 63 -7.90 -15.07 -2.98
N PRO A 64 -6.97 -16.02 -2.78
CA PRO A 64 -5.56 -15.80 -3.07
C PRO A 64 -5.32 -15.90 -4.57
N HIS A 65 -5.70 -14.85 -5.29
CA HIS A 65 -5.21 -14.56 -6.63
C HIS A 65 -3.67 -14.44 -6.57
N SER A 66 -2.96 -14.88 -7.60
CA SER A 66 -1.50 -14.76 -7.63
C SER A 66 -1.11 -13.30 -7.45
N THR A 67 -0.29 -13.01 -6.42
CA THR A 67 0.03 -11.63 -6.02
C THR A 67 1.54 -11.39 -6.07
N ALA A 68 1.97 -10.37 -6.80
CA ALA A 68 3.34 -9.89 -6.82
C ALA A 68 3.43 -8.56 -6.08
N LEU A 69 4.38 -8.46 -5.16
CA LEU A 69 4.79 -7.22 -4.52
C LEU A 69 6.13 -6.81 -5.12
N VAL A 70 6.15 -5.66 -5.79
CA VAL A 70 7.32 -5.13 -6.51
C VAL A 70 7.79 -3.87 -5.80
N HIS A 71 9.07 -3.79 -5.47
CA HIS A 71 9.68 -2.58 -4.92
C HIS A 71 10.68 -1.97 -5.91
N LEU A 72 10.23 -0.96 -6.67
CA LEU A 72 11.11 -0.10 -7.43
C LEU A 72 11.70 0.96 -6.51
N HIS A 73 13.02 1.07 -6.44
CA HIS A 73 13.66 2.04 -5.56
C HIS A 73 14.89 2.66 -6.21
N LEU A 74 15.10 3.95 -5.97
CA LEU A 74 16.32 4.63 -6.39
C LEU A 74 17.53 4.01 -5.67
N GLU A 75 18.61 3.72 -6.38
CA GLU A 75 19.82 3.16 -5.77
C GLU A 75 20.32 4.02 -4.59
N ASN A 76 20.83 3.36 -3.54
CA ASN A 76 21.42 3.97 -2.35
C ASN A 76 20.46 4.79 -1.47
N ILE A 77 19.14 4.71 -1.68
CA ILE A 77 18.17 5.18 -0.67
C ILE A 77 17.89 4.05 0.32
N GLU A 78 18.07 4.30 1.62
CA GLU A 78 17.66 3.35 2.67
C GLU A 78 16.20 3.58 3.10
N VAL A 79 15.71 4.78 2.84
CA VAL A 79 14.33 5.20 3.12
C VAL A 79 13.38 4.36 2.26
N GLY A 80 12.27 3.88 2.82
CA GLY A 80 11.26 3.11 2.07
C GLY A 80 11.25 1.61 2.37
N HIS A 81 12.43 1.00 2.43
CA HIS A 81 12.58 -0.45 2.54
C HIS A 81 11.82 -1.07 3.72
N PRO A 82 11.88 -0.52 4.96
CA PRO A 82 11.16 -1.10 6.09
C PRO A 82 9.64 -1.14 5.88
N GLN A 83 9.05 -0.13 5.22
CA GLN A 83 7.59 -0.10 5.03
C GLN A 83 7.15 -1.18 4.04
N VAL A 84 7.88 -1.33 2.93
CA VAL A 84 7.57 -2.35 1.93
C VAL A 84 7.80 -3.75 2.52
N ASN A 85 8.84 -3.92 3.35
CA ASN A 85 9.09 -5.17 4.07
C ASN A 85 7.99 -5.51 5.09
N MET A 86 7.35 -4.51 5.72
CA MET A 86 6.19 -4.73 6.59
C MET A 86 4.98 -5.21 5.78
N VAL A 87 4.71 -4.63 4.62
CA VAL A 87 3.64 -5.11 3.72
C VAL A 87 3.97 -6.52 3.21
N HIS A 88 5.22 -6.81 2.86
CA HIS A 88 5.67 -8.15 2.52
C HIS A 88 5.39 -9.15 3.67
N SER A 89 5.78 -8.79 4.89
CA SER A 89 5.59 -9.63 6.09
C SER A 89 4.12 -9.86 6.42
N LEU A 90 3.26 -8.86 6.13
CA LEU A 90 1.81 -9.00 6.24
C LEU A 90 1.27 -10.00 5.21
N LEU A 91 1.66 -9.86 3.94
CA LEU A 91 1.07 -10.65 2.85
C LEU A 91 1.59 -12.09 2.81
N HIS A 92 2.89 -12.30 3.03
CA HIS A 92 3.55 -13.59 2.82
C HIS A 92 2.86 -14.79 3.52
N PRO A 93 2.44 -14.71 4.80
CA PRO A 93 1.76 -15.82 5.49
C PRO A 93 0.42 -16.24 4.86
N TYR A 94 -0.22 -15.38 4.07
CA TYR A 94 -1.49 -15.68 3.39
C TYR A 94 -1.33 -16.49 2.10
N PHE A 95 -0.08 -16.75 1.67
CA PHE A 95 0.23 -17.52 0.46
C PHE A 95 1.11 -18.75 0.73
N PRO A 96 0.69 -19.67 1.64
CA PRO A 96 1.53 -20.80 2.09
C PRO A 96 1.82 -21.83 1.00
N LYS A 97 1.02 -21.85 -0.07
CA LYS A 97 1.17 -22.78 -1.21
C LYS A 97 1.87 -22.12 -2.42
N GLY A 98 2.58 -21.01 -2.20
CA GLY A 98 3.15 -20.19 -3.26
C GLY A 98 2.12 -19.27 -3.91
N ARG A 99 2.42 -18.80 -5.13
CA ARG A 99 1.67 -17.76 -5.87
C ARG A 99 1.76 -16.35 -5.25
N TYR A 100 2.71 -16.16 -4.36
CA TYR A 100 3.17 -14.86 -3.93
C TYR A 100 4.62 -14.67 -4.32
N HIS A 101 4.94 -13.49 -4.86
CA HIS A 101 6.30 -13.13 -5.22
C HIS A 101 6.62 -11.75 -4.67
N PHE A 102 7.79 -11.63 -4.05
CA PHE A 102 8.34 -10.35 -3.64
C PHE A 102 9.66 -10.14 -4.36
N CYS A 103 9.78 -8.99 -5.03
CA CYS A 103 11.00 -8.60 -5.71
C CYS A 103 11.32 -7.14 -5.46
N GLN A 104 12.61 -6.83 -5.54
CA GLN A 104 13.12 -5.47 -5.45
C GLN A 104 13.94 -5.20 -6.70
N LEU A 105 13.70 -4.06 -7.33
CA LEU A 105 14.42 -3.62 -8.51
C LEU A 105 14.99 -2.22 -8.24
N PRO A 106 16.29 -2.12 -7.94
CA PRO A 106 16.95 -0.82 -7.84
C PRO A 106 17.00 -0.15 -9.22
N PHE A 107 17.00 1.18 -9.25
CA PHE A 107 17.22 1.94 -10.47
C PHE A 107 18.17 3.13 -10.25
N ASN A 108 18.93 3.42 -11.31
CA ASN A 108 19.74 4.62 -11.44
C ASN A 108 19.88 4.92 -12.93
N LEU A 109 19.21 5.96 -13.42
CA LEU A 109 18.98 6.19 -14.84
C LEU A 109 19.85 7.33 -15.40
N THR A 110 20.92 7.72 -14.70
CA THR A 110 21.73 8.89 -15.06
C THR A 110 22.73 8.66 -16.18
N THR A 111 23.12 7.41 -16.43
CA THR A 111 24.06 7.04 -17.49
C THR A 111 23.38 6.13 -18.52
N LYS A 112 23.93 6.08 -19.74
CA LYS A 112 23.39 5.19 -20.78
C LYS A 112 23.54 3.72 -20.39
N GLU A 113 24.66 3.39 -19.74
CA GLU A 113 24.99 2.05 -19.27
C GLU A 113 24.04 1.61 -18.15
N SER A 114 23.82 2.47 -17.16
CA SER A 114 22.90 2.18 -16.04
C SER A 114 21.45 2.10 -16.50
N LEU A 115 21.06 2.96 -17.45
CA LEU A 115 19.75 2.88 -18.10
C LEU A 115 19.56 1.56 -18.87
N ALA A 116 20.52 1.15 -19.69
CA ALA A 116 20.43 -0.11 -20.44
C ALA A 116 20.35 -1.33 -19.50
N THR A 117 21.12 -1.30 -18.41
CA THR A 117 21.10 -2.33 -17.36
C THR A 117 19.72 -2.40 -16.71
N TYR A 118 19.15 -1.25 -16.32
CA TYR A 118 17.80 -1.18 -15.77
C TYR A 118 16.75 -1.72 -16.75
N GLN A 119 16.82 -1.34 -18.02
CA GLN A 119 15.85 -1.78 -19.03
C GLN A 119 15.82 -3.30 -19.19
N VAL A 120 16.98 -3.95 -19.20
CA VAL A 120 17.09 -5.42 -19.27
C VAL A 120 16.48 -6.05 -18.03
N ALA A 121 16.85 -5.58 -16.83
CA ALA A 121 16.35 -6.13 -15.57
C ALA A 121 14.83 -5.92 -15.40
N ALA A 122 14.34 -4.74 -15.77
CA ALA A 122 12.92 -4.40 -15.72
C ALA A 122 12.10 -5.24 -16.72
N LEU A 123 12.62 -5.48 -17.92
CA LEU A 123 11.93 -6.32 -18.91
C LEU A 123 11.87 -7.79 -18.47
N ASP A 124 12.97 -8.32 -17.92
CA ASP A 124 13.00 -9.67 -17.36
C ASP A 124 12.01 -9.83 -16.20
N LEU A 125 11.95 -8.82 -15.33
CA LEU A 125 10.97 -8.78 -14.24
C LEU A 125 9.54 -8.75 -14.77
N ALA A 126 9.24 -7.92 -15.77
CA ALA A 126 7.91 -7.84 -16.38
C ALA A 126 7.48 -9.19 -16.99
N ASN A 127 8.42 -9.91 -17.62
CA ASN A 127 8.14 -11.23 -18.17
C ASN A 127 7.86 -12.25 -17.05
N THR A 128 8.67 -12.24 -15.99
CA THR A 128 8.51 -13.12 -14.82
C THR A 128 7.16 -12.92 -14.13
N LEU A 129 6.70 -11.67 -14.05
CA LEU A 129 5.47 -11.32 -13.33
C LEU A 129 4.20 -11.31 -14.20
N SER A 130 4.33 -11.57 -15.51
CA SER A 130 3.20 -11.48 -16.46
C SER A 130 2.02 -12.42 -16.19
N SER A 131 2.21 -13.47 -15.39
CA SER A 131 1.17 -14.42 -14.98
C SER A 131 0.50 -14.08 -13.63
N TYR A 132 0.98 -13.05 -12.93
CA TYR A 132 0.40 -12.62 -11.66
C TYR A 132 -0.84 -11.76 -11.89
N GLN A 133 -1.91 -12.07 -11.15
CA GLN A 133 -3.20 -11.40 -11.30
C GLN A 133 -3.27 -10.08 -10.54
N ASN A 134 -2.61 -10.02 -9.38
CA ASN A 134 -2.47 -8.83 -8.57
C ASN A 134 -1.01 -8.39 -8.56
N ILE A 135 -0.77 -7.14 -8.93
CA ILE A 135 0.56 -6.54 -8.87
C ILE A 135 0.45 -5.28 -8.03
N VAL A 136 1.17 -5.27 -6.92
CA VAL A 136 1.32 -4.09 -6.05
C VAL A 136 2.73 -3.57 -6.24
N LEU A 137 2.85 -2.37 -6.79
CA LEU A 137 4.14 -1.75 -7.10
C LEU A 137 4.38 -0.58 -6.14
N PHE A 138 5.45 -0.66 -5.37
CA PHE A 138 5.97 0.46 -4.61
C PHE A 138 7.06 1.17 -5.42
N LEU A 139 6.90 2.47 -5.63
CA LEU A 139 7.94 3.33 -6.14
C LEU A 139 8.47 4.19 -4.99
N THR A 140 9.71 3.96 -4.61
CA THR A 140 10.39 4.73 -3.57
C THR A 140 11.50 5.56 -4.19
N THR A 141 11.37 6.89 -4.09
CA THR A 141 12.39 7.85 -4.49
C THR A 141 12.08 9.20 -3.82
N HIS A 142 12.93 10.18 -4.01
CA HIS A 142 12.62 11.57 -3.67
C HIS A 142 12.07 12.32 -4.87
N SER A 143 11.46 13.46 -4.60
CA SER A 143 11.08 14.42 -5.62
C SER A 143 11.79 15.75 -5.37
N ASP A 144 12.08 16.46 -6.45
CA ASP A 144 12.57 17.83 -6.42
C ASP A 144 11.48 18.72 -5.79
N GLU A 145 11.83 19.50 -4.75
CA GLU A 145 10.83 20.27 -4.01
C GLU A 145 10.21 21.41 -4.84
N GLU A 146 10.98 21.97 -5.77
CA GLU A 146 10.55 23.11 -6.59
C GLU A 146 9.83 22.64 -7.85
N ARG A 147 10.35 21.60 -8.51
CA ARG A 147 9.83 21.11 -9.79
C ARG A 147 8.81 19.98 -9.66
N GLY A 148 8.83 19.24 -8.55
CA GLY A 148 8.02 18.03 -8.35
C GLY A 148 8.56 16.79 -9.09
N ASP A 149 9.57 16.95 -9.94
CA ASP A 149 10.21 15.88 -10.70
C ASP A 149 10.76 14.77 -9.81
N LEU A 150 10.72 13.52 -10.26
CA LEU A 150 11.25 12.38 -9.49
C LEU A 150 12.76 12.29 -9.64
N PHE A 151 13.46 11.93 -8.57
CA PHE A 151 14.87 11.58 -8.66
C PHE A 151 15.02 10.24 -9.36
N THR A 152 15.83 10.22 -10.42
CA THR A 152 16.06 9.04 -11.26
C THR A 152 17.44 8.44 -11.08
N GLY A 153 18.35 9.13 -10.38
CA GLY A 153 19.70 8.65 -10.15
C GLY A 153 20.57 9.70 -9.47
N PHE A 154 21.87 9.42 -9.44
CA PHE A 154 22.89 10.35 -8.95
C PHE A 154 23.99 10.54 -9.99
N ILE A 155 24.50 11.77 -10.09
CA ILE A 155 25.73 12.11 -10.82
C ILE A 155 26.63 12.85 -9.83
N ASP A 156 27.84 12.35 -9.60
CA ASP A 156 28.79 12.94 -8.64
C ASP A 156 28.17 13.17 -7.25
N SER A 157 27.40 12.20 -6.75
CA SER A 157 26.64 12.26 -5.49
C SER A 157 25.54 13.33 -5.42
N LYS A 158 25.22 14.00 -6.53
CA LYS A 158 24.11 14.93 -6.64
C LYS A 158 22.89 14.23 -7.22
N PRO A 159 21.70 14.39 -6.62
CA PRO A 159 20.50 13.81 -7.17
C PRO A 159 20.17 14.44 -8.52
N VAL A 160 19.74 13.61 -9.47
CA VAL A 160 19.24 14.05 -10.76
C VAL A 160 17.74 13.80 -10.79
N ALA A 161 16.98 14.89 -10.88
CA ALA A 161 15.54 14.82 -11.10
C ALA A 161 15.26 14.82 -12.60
N SER A 162 14.33 13.96 -13.00
CA SER A 162 13.78 13.92 -14.34
C SER A 162 12.26 13.91 -14.22
N GLN A 163 11.59 14.45 -15.23
CA GLN A 163 10.15 14.57 -15.20
C GLN A 163 9.53 13.20 -14.95
N VAL A 164 8.52 13.17 -14.08
CA VAL A 164 7.85 11.93 -13.60
C VAL A 164 7.41 11.01 -14.74
N PHE A 165 7.15 11.60 -15.91
CA PHE A 165 6.65 10.97 -17.12
C PHE A 165 7.71 10.84 -18.22
N GLU A 166 9.00 11.06 -17.95
CA GLU A 166 10.04 10.52 -18.82
C GLU A 166 9.87 9.00 -18.78
N VAL A 167 9.12 8.54 -19.79
CA VAL A 167 8.48 7.24 -20.03
C VAL A 167 9.38 6.05 -19.69
N ILE A 168 10.68 6.30 -19.61
CA ILE A 168 11.79 5.42 -19.29
C ILE A 168 11.57 4.51 -18.08
N LEU A 169 11.09 5.02 -16.93
CA LEU A 169 11.00 4.18 -15.71
C LEU A 169 9.98 3.05 -15.87
N PHE A 170 8.76 3.36 -16.30
CA PHE A 170 7.68 2.37 -16.39
C PHE A 170 7.57 1.66 -17.75
N THR A 171 8.19 2.17 -18.82
CA THR A 171 8.14 1.54 -20.15
C THR A 171 8.50 0.07 -20.18
N PRO A 172 9.67 -0.37 -19.66
CA PRO A 172 10.01 -1.78 -19.68
C PRO A 172 9.05 -2.63 -18.82
N LEU A 173 8.31 -2.00 -17.90
CA LEU A 173 7.34 -2.62 -17.00
C LEU A 173 5.89 -2.46 -17.47
N ALA A 174 5.63 -1.88 -18.65
CA ALA A 174 4.28 -1.47 -19.06
C ALA A 174 3.23 -2.59 -18.96
N ARG A 175 3.62 -3.84 -19.25
CA ARG A 175 2.75 -5.02 -19.17
C ARG A 175 2.26 -5.34 -17.76
N ILE A 176 3.09 -5.07 -16.76
CA ILE A 176 2.75 -5.34 -15.35
C ILE A 176 2.21 -4.11 -14.64
N VAL A 177 2.57 -2.92 -15.12
CA VAL A 177 2.02 -1.64 -14.63
C VAL A 177 0.55 -1.51 -15.02
N GLN A 178 0.17 -2.00 -16.20
CA GLN A 178 -1.23 -2.08 -16.61
C GLN A 178 -2.02 -2.95 -15.62
N GLY A 179 -3.01 -2.36 -14.95
CA GLY A 179 -3.82 -3.04 -13.94
C GLY A 179 -3.16 -3.21 -12.56
N ALA A 180 -1.95 -2.69 -12.33
CA ALA A 180 -1.31 -2.69 -11.01
C ALA A 180 -1.90 -1.63 -10.08
N ASP A 181 -1.79 -1.87 -8.76
CA ASP A 181 -1.92 -0.83 -7.75
C ASP A 181 -0.52 -0.28 -7.44
N ILE A 182 -0.33 1.02 -7.66
CA ILE A 182 0.97 1.67 -7.51
C ILE A 182 0.94 2.59 -6.29
N VAL A 183 1.89 2.43 -5.38
CA VAL A 183 2.10 3.31 -4.24
C VAL A 183 3.36 4.14 -4.48
N PHE A 184 3.20 5.46 -4.50
CA PHE A 184 4.30 6.41 -4.60
C PHE A 184 4.77 6.77 -3.18
N ASN A 185 5.83 6.10 -2.74
CA ASN A 185 6.58 6.45 -1.53
C ASN A 185 7.57 7.59 -1.84
N VAL A 186 7.01 8.75 -2.20
CA VAL A 186 7.76 9.95 -2.62
C VAL A 186 7.20 11.18 -1.90
N CYS A 187 7.99 12.25 -1.84
CA CYS A 187 7.54 13.52 -1.26
C CYS A 187 6.38 14.15 -2.06
N GLY A 188 5.57 14.96 -1.38
CA GLY A 188 4.34 15.51 -1.95
C GLY A 188 4.53 16.52 -3.08
N SER A 189 5.75 17.03 -3.32
CA SER A 189 6.01 17.95 -4.43
C SER A 189 5.59 17.38 -5.78
N VAL A 190 5.61 16.05 -5.93
CA VAL A 190 5.16 15.36 -7.14
C VAL A 190 3.68 15.62 -7.48
N VAL A 191 2.83 15.85 -6.47
CA VAL A 191 1.39 16.12 -6.63
C VAL A 191 1.01 17.56 -6.34
N THR A 192 1.83 18.33 -5.62
CA THR A 192 1.55 19.73 -5.32
C THR A 192 2.09 20.69 -6.39
N VAL A 193 3.11 20.29 -7.17
CA VAL A 193 3.58 21.03 -8.33
C VAL A 193 2.77 20.65 -9.56
N MET A 194 2.11 21.63 -10.18
CA MET A 194 1.12 21.41 -11.23
C MET A 194 1.68 20.67 -12.46
N ASP A 195 2.87 21.03 -12.92
CA ASP A 195 3.47 20.41 -14.11
C ASP A 195 3.80 18.93 -13.87
N SER A 196 4.39 18.62 -12.70
CA SER A 196 4.61 17.26 -12.26
C SER A 196 3.31 16.46 -12.12
N PHE A 197 2.28 17.07 -11.53
CA PHE A 197 0.97 16.45 -11.37
C PHE A 197 0.29 16.15 -12.71
N ASN A 198 0.38 17.07 -13.68
CA ASN A 198 -0.08 16.83 -15.06
C ASN A 198 0.69 15.69 -15.72
N GLY A 199 2.00 15.61 -15.48
CA GLY A 199 2.85 14.50 -15.90
C GLY A 199 2.38 13.15 -15.32
N LEU A 200 2.05 13.10 -14.03
CA LEU A 200 1.48 11.92 -13.39
C LEU A 200 0.15 11.49 -14.02
N GLN A 201 -0.73 12.44 -14.34
CA GLN A 201 -2.00 12.14 -15.02
C GLN A 201 -1.76 11.55 -16.42
N GLN A 202 -0.79 12.07 -17.17
CA GLN A 202 -0.41 11.52 -18.48
C GLN A 202 0.16 10.10 -18.34
N ALA A 203 1.02 9.86 -17.35
CA ALA A 203 1.54 8.52 -17.06
C ALA A 203 0.41 7.54 -16.68
N ALA A 204 -0.54 7.96 -15.86
CA ALA A 204 -1.72 7.17 -15.52
C ALA A 204 -2.52 6.80 -16.79
N GLN A 205 -2.74 7.75 -17.69
CA GLN A 205 -3.45 7.53 -18.96
C GLN A 205 -2.69 6.59 -19.90
N LEU A 206 -1.37 6.72 -19.97
CA LEU A 206 -0.51 5.93 -20.84
C LEU A 206 -0.42 4.46 -20.39
N PHE A 207 -0.14 4.24 -19.10
CA PHE A 207 0.12 2.90 -18.57
C PHE A 207 -1.12 2.20 -18.01
N LYS A 208 -2.21 2.94 -17.76
CA LYS A 208 -3.49 2.43 -17.25
C LYS A 208 -3.32 1.50 -16.03
N PRO A 209 -2.64 1.96 -14.96
CA PRO A 209 -2.66 1.21 -13.70
C PRO A 209 -4.07 1.15 -13.15
N ARG A 210 -4.38 0.14 -12.34
CA ARG A 210 -5.67 0.03 -11.66
C ARG A 210 -5.85 1.17 -10.66
N SER A 211 -4.79 1.48 -9.91
CA SER A 211 -4.76 2.63 -9.02
C SER A 211 -3.35 3.21 -8.88
N MET A 212 -3.28 4.50 -8.57
CA MET A 212 -2.07 5.18 -8.10
C MET A 212 -2.39 5.89 -6.78
N ILE A 213 -1.65 5.58 -5.74
CA ILE A 213 -1.77 6.13 -4.39
C ILE A 213 -0.56 7.01 -4.14
N LEU A 214 -0.81 8.29 -3.89
CA LEU A 214 0.20 9.30 -3.63
C LEU A 214 -0.15 10.07 -2.36
N PHE A 215 0.82 10.81 -1.84
CA PHE A 215 0.71 11.58 -0.61
C PHE A 215 1.10 13.03 -0.90
N ASP A 216 0.38 14.00 -0.35
CA ASP A 216 0.60 15.43 -0.64
C ASP A 216 1.47 16.16 0.40
N ALA A 217 2.01 15.46 1.41
CA ALA A 217 2.93 16.05 2.37
C ALA A 217 4.31 16.32 1.75
N GLN A 218 4.76 17.59 1.81
CA GLN A 218 6.05 18.02 1.25
C GLN A 218 7.24 17.22 1.80
N HIS A 219 7.25 16.91 3.09
CA HIS A 219 8.27 16.06 3.73
C HIS A 219 7.63 14.79 4.26
N LEU A 220 7.22 13.91 3.34
CA LEU A 220 6.51 12.69 3.69
C LEU A 220 7.31 11.80 4.65
N GLN A 221 6.80 11.62 5.86
CA GLN A 221 7.30 10.62 6.79
C GLN A 221 6.71 9.27 6.45
N LEU A 222 7.40 8.49 5.64
CA LEU A 222 6.89 7.20 5.19
C LEU A 222 6.55 6.23 6.34
N ALA A 223 7.15 6.37 7.52
CA ALA A 223 6.75 5.58 8.69
C ALA A 223 5.27 5.80 9.09
N THR A 224 4.71 6.99 8.85
CA THR A 224 3.30 7.28 9.16
C THR A 224 2.34 6.65 8.16
N THR A 225 2.79 6.24 6.97
CA THR A 225 1.94 5.60 5.96
C THR A 225 1.75 4.10 6.22
N VAL A 226 2.62 3.47 7.02
CA VAL A 226 2.61 2.03 7.26
C VAL A 226 1.25 1.51 7.75
N PRO A 227 0.63 2.05 8.82
CA PRO A 227 -0.63 1.50 9.32
C PRO A 227 -1.73 1.54 8.25
N TYR A 228 -1.73 2.61 7.45
CA TYR A 228 -2.67 2.79 6.35
C TYR A 228 -2.48 1.76 5.25
N LEU A 229 -1.23 1.58 4.80
CA LEU A 229 -0.92 0.62 3.75
C LEU A 229 -1.20 -0.81 4.19
N LEU A 230 -0.88 -1.17 5.44
CA LEU A 230 -1.21 -2.49 5.99
C LEU A 230 -2.73 -2.71 6.01
N SER A 231 -3.51 -1.75 6.51
CA SER A 231 -4.97 -1.84 6.52
C SER A 231 -5.56 -1.90 5.11
N LEU A 232 -5.00 -1.14 4.17
CA LEU A 232 -5.44 -1.10 2.79
C LEU A 232 -5.22 -2.45 2.10
N PHE A 233 -3.99 -2.99 2.15
CA PHE A 233 -3.66 -4.24 1.47
C PHE A 233 -4.27 -5.46 2.14
N ASP A 234 -4.48 -5.44 3.46
CA ASP A 234 -5.33 -6.44 4.10
C ASP A 234 -6.75 -6.41 3.53
N SER A 235 -7.35 -5.23 3.42
CA SER A 235 -8.69 -5.08 2.87
C SER A 235 -8.79 -5.49 1.39
N THR A 236 -7.82 -5.14 0.56
CA THR A 236 -7.90 -5.37 -0.90
C THR A 236 -7.37 -6.72 -1.33
N ILE A 237 -6.17 -7.10 -0.86
CA ILE A 237 -5.49 -8.32 -1.30
C ILE A 237 -5.99 -9.54 -0.52
N ILE A 238 -6.16 -9.41 0.80
CA ILE A 238 -6.54 -10.53 1.65
C ILE A 238 -8.06 -10.68 1.70
N GLN A 239 -8.80 -9.59 1.91
CA GLN A 239 -10.26 -9.63 2.08
C GLN A 239 -11.03 -9.44 0.77
N GLY A 240 -10.37 -9.01 -0.31
CA GLY A 240 -10.96 -8.90 -1.65
C GLY A 240 -11.90 -7.71 -1.85
N PHE A 241 -11.83 -6.69 -1.00
CA PHE A 241 -12.64 -5.48 -1.18
C PHE A 241 -12.15 -4.64 -2.37
N ASP A 242 -13.10 -3.94 -2.99
CA ASP A 242 -12.80 -2.88 -3.92
C ASP A 242 -11.90 -1.81 -3.26
N ILE A 243 -10.86 -1.39 -3.99
CA ILE A 243 -9.85 -0.48 -3.47
C ILE A 243 -10.44 0.90 -3.13
N SER A 244 -11.40 1.40 -3.91
CA SER A 244 -12.03 2.70 -3.64
C SER A 244 -12.80 2.69 -2.32
N SER A 245 -13.33 1.54 -1.92
CA SER A 245 -14.01 1.38 -0.63
C SER A 245 -13.00 1.16 0.50
N ALA A 246 -12.00 0.30 0.28
CA ALA A 246 -10.96 -0.03 1.24
C ALA A 246 -10.12 1.19 1.66
N MET A 247 -9.81 2.10 0.74
CA MET A 247 -9.02 3.30 1.04
C MET A 247 -9.68 4.22 2.07
N LYS A 248 -11.00 4.40 1.99
CA LYS A 248 -11.75 5.25 2.94
C LYS A 248 -11.79 4.62 4.32
N PHE A 249 -11.98 3.31 4.36
CA PHE A 249 -11.95 2.53 5.60
C PHE A 249 -10.56 2.58 6.25
N ALA A 250 -9.51 2.26 5.50
CA ALA A 250 -8.13 2.29 5.98
C ALA A 250 -7.72 3.68 6.50
N LEU A 251 -8.19 4.76 5.87
CA LEU A 251 -7.90 6.12 6.31
C LEU A 251 -8.55 6.45 7.67
N ALA A 252 -9.76 5.94 7.93
CA ALA A 252 -10.49 6.18 9.18
C ALA A 252 -9.70 5.69 10.40
N ASP A 253 -9.00 4.56 10.27
CA ASP A 253 -8.24 3.92 11.35
C ASP A 253 -6.79 4.44 11.46
N CYS A 254 -6.36 5.32 10.55
CA CYS A 254 -4.96 5.76 10.44
C CYS A 254 -4.78 7.24 10.81
N GLY A 255 -5.15 7.59 12.04
CA GLY A 255 -5.09 8.97 12.54
C GLY A 255 -3.70 9.62 12.47
N MET A 256 -2.60 8.85 12.52
CA MET A 256 -1.24 9.40 12.36
C MET A 256 -0.97 9.88 10.94
N LEU A 257 -1.35 9.09 9.92
CA LEU A 257 -1.24 9.52 8.53
C LEU A 257 -2.13 10.73 8.28
N GLY A 258 -3.38 10.67 8.75
CA GLY A 258 -4.36 11.73 8.55
C GLY A 258 -3.98 13.09 9.12
N ARG A 259 -3.07 13.13 10.11
CA ARG A 259 -2.49 14.38 10.64
C ARG A 259 -1.30 14.90 9.84
N HIS A 260 -0.66 14.02 9.07
CA HIS A 260 0.60 14.32 8.40
C HIS A 260 0.43 14.58 6.90
N SER A 261 -0.39 13.79 6.22
CA SER A 261 -0.57 13.84 4.77
C SER A 261 -2.01 13.50 4.39
N ASN A 262 -2.52 14.17 3.36
CA ASN A 262 -3.66 13.65 2.63
C ASN A 262 -3.20 12.60 1.64
N ILE A 263 -4.17 11.88 1.07
CA ILE A 263 -3.93 10.86 0.07
C ILE A 263 -4.54 11.35 -1.24
N ILE A 264 -3.75 11.36 -2.31
CA ILE A 264 -4.23 11.56 -3.67
C ILE A 264 -4.31 10.19 -4.32
N VAL A 265 -5.48 9.89 -4.86
CA VAL A 265 -5.75 8.61 -5.50
C VAL A 265 -6.18 8.86 -6.94
N MET A 266 -5.53 8.17 -7.88
CA MET A 266 -5.97 8.10 -9.28
C MET A 266 -6.48 6.70 -9.57
N MET A 267 -7.72 6.56 -10.05
CA MET A 267 -8.36 5.28 -10.35
C MET A 267 -9.22 5.38 -11.62
N TRP A 268 -9.44 4.26 -12.29
CA TRP A 268 -10.36 4.20 -13.42
C TRP A 268 -11.77 3.83 -12.97
N ARG A 269 -12.77 4.58 -13.44
CA ARG A 269 -14.19 4.26 -13.19
C ARG A 269 -14.96 4.16 -14.51
N SER A 270 -15.81 3.15 -14.62
CA SER A 270 -16.75 3.00 -15.73
C SER A 270 -17.83 4.08 -15.66
N GLN A 271 -18.02 4.84 -16.74
CA GLN A 271 -19.10 5.84 -16.83
C GLN A 271 -20.36 5.29 -17.52
N GLY A 272 -20.92 4.20 -16.97
CA GLY A 272 -22.08 3.52 -17.55
C GLY A 272 -21.75 2.72 -18.82
N GLN A 273 -22.79 2.17 -19.46
CA GLN A 273 -22.66 1.14 -20.52
C GLN A 273 -22.03 1.63 -21.84
N SER A 274 -21.86 2.95 -22.06
CA SER A 274 -21.49 3.50 -23.38
C SER A 274 -20.31 4.48 -23.40
N MET A 275 -19.77 4.93 -22.27
CA MET A 275 -18.75 6.01 -22.24
C MET A 275 -17.34 5.56 -21.84
N GLY A 276 -17.07 4.26 -21.80
CA GLY A 276 -15.74 3.74 -21.45
C GLY A 276 -15.30 4.06 -20.01
N GLU A 277 -14.03 3.81 -19.73
CA GLU A 277 -13.42 4.11 -18.43
C GLU A 277 -12.81 5.52 -18.43
N LYS A 278 -13.04 6.25 -17.33
CA LYS A 278 -12.44 7.58 -17.11
C LYS A 278 -11.52 7.54 -15.90
N LEU A 279 -10.37 8.19 -16.02
CA LEU A 279 -9.49 8.47 -14.88
C LEU A 279 -10.18 9.47 -13.93
N VAL A 280 -10.40 9.02 -12.70
CA VAL A 280 -10.95 9.81 -11.60
C VAL A 280 -9.84 10.05 -10.60
N ILE A 281 -9.72 11.29 -10.14
CA ILE A 281 -8.74 11.69 -9.15
C ILE A 281 -9.49 12.15 -7.92
N GLU A 282 -9.21 11.52 -6.79
CA GLU A 282 -9.82 11.82 -5.49
C GLU A 282 -8.73 12.24 -4.51
N LYS A 283 -9.00 13.32 -3.77
CA LYS A 283 -8.20 13.71 -2.60
C LYS A 283 -8.94 13.26 -1.35
N LEU A 284 -8.36 12.33 -0.61
CA LEU A 284 -8.88 11.84 0.65
C LEU A 284 -8.24 12.66 1.77
N VAL A 285 -9.08 13.43 2.45
CA VAL A 285 -8.70 14.28 3.58
C VAL A 285 -9.22 13.64 4.86
N TRP A 286 -8.32 13.38 5.80
CA TRP A 286 -8.71 12.88 7.11
C TRP A 286 -9.15 14.03 8.00
N THR A 287 -10.29 13.87 8.68
CA THR A 287 -10.80 14.87 9.61
C THR A 287 -11.32 14.20 10.87
N ASP A 288 -11.14 14.84 12.02
CA ASP A 288 -11.70 14.41 13.29
C ASP A 288 -12.27 15.61 14.04
N LYS A 289 -13.49 15.46 14.57
CA LYS A 289 -14.23 16.56 15.23
C LYS A 289 -13.52 17.14 16.46
N TYR A 290 -12.62 16.38 17.08
CA TYR A 290 -11.89 16.77 18.28
C TYR A 290 -10.42 17.09 18.00
N ILE A 291 -9.87 16.64 16.88
CA ILE A 291 -8.47 16.83 16.52
C ILE A 291 -8.35 17.79 15.33
N ARG A 292 -7.89 19.00 15.63
CA ARG A 292 -7.46 19.99 14.62
C ARG A 292 -6.13 19.53 14.01
N PRO A 293 -5.89 19.79 12.71
CA PRO A 293 -6.43 20.90 11.92
C PRO A 293 -7.49 20.48 10.89
N TRP A 294 -8.20 19.37 11.10
CA TRP A 294 -9.20 18.84 10.16
C TRP A 294 -8.64 18.60 8.75
N GLY A 295 -7.47 17.94 8.67
CA GLY A 295 -6.87 17.53 7.40
C GLY A 295 -6.09 18.62 6.66
N ASN A 296 -5.88 19.78 7.27
CA ASN A 296 -4.88 20.73 6.80
C ASN A 296 -3.48 20.29 7.24
N TYR A 297 -2.46 20.69 6.48
CA TYR A 297 -1.07 20.46 6.89
C TYR A 297 -0.76 21.32 8.13
N LEU A 298 -0.34 20.68 9.22
CA LEU A 298 0.36 21.38 10.31
C LEU A 298 1.86 21.13 10.13
N PRO A 299 2.66 22.19 9.97
CA PRO A 299 4.10 22.00 9.99
C PRO A 299 4.51 21.44 11.36
N MET A 300 5.40 20.44 11.38
CA MET A 300 5.91 19.87 12.63
C MET A 300 6.59 20.91 13.55
N GLN A 301 6.99 22.05 12.97
CA GLN A 301 7.58 23.17 13.66
C GLN A 301 6.77 24.43 13.37
N CYS A 302 6.63 25.31 14.36
CA CYS A 302 6.06 26.63 14.14
C CYS A 302 6.85 27.36 13.03
N PRO A 303 6.20 27.80 11.94
CA PRO A 303 6.90 28.44 10.83
C PRO A 303 7.53 29.80 11.21
N GLN A 304 7.14 30.39 12.34
CA GLN A 304 7.71 31.64 12.83
C GLN A 304 8.94 31.45 13.73
N CYS A 305 8.96 30.40 14.56
CA CYS A 305 10.00 30.25 15.60
C CYS A 305 10.73 28.89 15.59
N GLY A 306 10.38 27.97 14.70
CA GLY A 306 11.00 26.64 14.58
C GLY A 306 10.72 25.71 15.76
N THR A 307 9.91 26.12 16.75
CA THR A 307 9.61 25.31 17.93
C THR A 307 8.63 24.20 17.56
N ILE A 308 8.94 22.98 17.98
CA ILE A 308 8.06 21.81 17.87
C ILE A 308 6.94 21.98 18.90
N GLU A 309 5.68 21.90 18.48
CA GLU A 309 4.52 21.94 19.38
C GLU A 309 4.60 20.74 20.35
N ARG A 310 4.68 21.02 21.65
CA ARG A 310 4.75 20.00 22.72
C ARG A 310 3.37 19.51 23.11
#